data_AF-A0A4Y2VN37-F1
#
_entry.id   AF-A0A4Y2VN37-F1
#
_cell.length_a   1.000
_cell.length_b   1.000
_cell.length_c   1.000
_cell.angle_alpha   90.00
_cell.angle_beta   90.00
_cell.angle_gamma   90.00
#
_symmetry.space_group_name_H-M   'P 1'
#
loop_
_entity.id
_entity.type
_entity.pdbx_description
1 polymer ?
#
loop_
_entity_poly.entity_id
_entity_poly.type
_entity_poly.pdbx_seq_one_letter_code
_entity_poly.pdbx_strand_id
1 'polypeptide(L)'
;MPRISAPYLWAFLLVIVNLQKAVFSRTTEFGGYISGRVVLDPLDSPFEVRKDVIIEGGASLIIRPGVELRFAPGIGISVMKDGILEAKVSFFSFPFLVIF
;
A
#
# COMPACT_ATOMS: atom_id res chain seq x y z
N MET A 1 21.09 -40.38 24.74
CA MET A 1 21.10 -39.32 23.69
C MET A 1 19.69 -38.78 23.55
N PRO A 2 19.38 -37.52 23.94
CA PRO A 2 18.02 -37.02 23.87
C PRO A 2 17.63 -36.73 22.41
N ARG A 3 16.73 -37.55 21.84
CA ARG A 3 16.07 -37.26 20.55
C ARG A 3 14.99 -36.22 20.81
N ILE A 4 15.32 -34.95 20.60
CA ILE A 4 14.30 -33.88 20.47
C ILE A 4 13.34 -34.36 19.38
N SER A 5 12.11 -34.68 19.77
CA SER A 5 11.13 -35.24 18.86
C SER A 5 10.72 -34.15 17.85
N ALA A 6 10.81 -34.51 16.57
CA ALA A 6 10.43 -33.73 15.40
C ALA A 6 9.16 -32.84 15.53
N PRO A 7 8.08 -33.20 16.26
CA PRO A 7 6.91 -32.33 16.43
C PRO A 7 7.20 -30.93 16.98
N TYR A 8 8.17 -30.76 17.89
CA TYR A 8 8.43 -29.44 18.48
C TYR A 8 9.11 -28.50 17.47
N LEU A 9 9.99 -29.02 16.63
CA LEU A 9 10.64 -28.24 15.56
C LEU A 9 9.62 -27.80 14.51
N TRP A 10 8.67 -28.68 14.18
CA TRP A 10 7.58 -28.36 13.26
C TRP A 10 6.60 -27.34 13.84
N ALA A 11 6.22 -27.50 15.11
CA ALA A 11 5.37 -26.54 15.81
C ALA A 11 6.03 -25.16 15.90
N PHE A 12 7.33 -25.10 16.19
CA PHE A 12 8.08 -23.85 16.24
C PHE A 12 8.16 -23.16 14.86
N LEU A 13 8.36 -23.95 13.80
CA LEU A 13 8.33 -23.45 12.42
C LEU A 13 6.96 -22.90 12.04
N LEU A 14 5.86 -23.59 12.38
CA LEU A 14 4.51 -23.08 12.15
C LEU A 14 4.22 -21.81 12.96
N VAL A 15 4.66 -21.71 14.21
CA VAL A 15 4.47 -20.51 15.04
C VAL A 15 5.20 -19.30 14.44
N ILE A 16 6.46 -19.47 14.01
CA ILE A 16 7.24 -18.40 13.38
C ILE A 16 6.62 -17.97 12.05
N VAL A 17 6.19 -18.91 11.20
CA VAL A 17 5.56 -18.59 9.90
C VAL A 17 4.24 -17.83 10.08
N ASN A 18 3.45 -18.15 11.11
CA ASN A 18 2.19 -17.44 11.37
C ASN A 18 2.39 -16.05 12.01
N LEU A 19 3.49 -15.84 12.76
CA LEU A 19 3.82 -14.53 13.35
C LEU A 19 4.14 -13.46 12.29
N GLN A 20 4.70 -13.84 11.14
CA GLN A 20 5.04 -12.91 10.06
C GLN A 20 3.78 -12.27 9.44
N LYS A 21 2.68 -13.03 9.32
CA LYS A 21 1.43 -12.52 8.74
C LYS A 21 0.77 -11.45 9.62
N ALA A 22 0.83 -11.60 10.93
CA ALA A 22 0.18 -10.68 11.87
C ALA A 22 0.87 -9.30 11.94
N VAL A 23 2.18 -9.24 11.67
CA VAL A 23 2.94 -7.99 11.67
C VAL A 23 2.75 -7.19 10.37
N PHE A 24 2.44 -7.86 9.25
CA PHE A 24 2.30 -7.24 7.93
C PHE A 24 0.91 -6.64 7.63
N SER A 25 -0.08 -6.77 8.52
CA SER A 25 -1.45 -6.27 8.27
C SER A 25 -1.67 -4.81 8.69
N ARG A 26 -0.67 -3.95 8.56
CA ARG A 26 -0.90 -2.49 8.64
C ARG A 26 -1.44 -2.01 7.31
N THR A 27 -2.72 -2.26 7.08
CA THR A 27 -3.44 -1.60 5.99
C THR A 27 -3.91 -0.25 6.50
N THR A 28 -3.52 0.83 5.83
CA THR A 28 -4.01 2.16 6.14
C THR A 28 -5.30 2.40 5.35
N GLU A 29 -6.43 2.55 6.02
CA GLU A 29 -7.68 2.90 5.35
C GLU A 29 -7.61 4.34 4.81
N PHE A 30 -7.95 4.53 3.54
CA PHE A 30 -7.93 5.81 2.85
C PHE A 30 -9.28 6.09 2.16
N GLY A 31 -9.67 7.36 2.06
CA GLY A 31 -10.91 7.79 1.39
C GLY A 31 -11.65 8.91 2.10
N GLY A 32 -12.66 9.48 1.44
CA GLY A 32 -13.43 10.62 1.91
C GLY A 32 -13.06 11.94 1.23
N TYR A 33 -13.45 13.04 1.86
CA TYR A 33 -13.23 14.40 1.36
C TYR A 33 -11.83 14.90 1.73
N ILE A 34 -11.05 15.27 0.71
CA ILE A 34 -9.74 15.88 0.83
C ILE A 34 -9.92 17.38 0.63
N SER A 35 -9.92 18.14 1.72
CA SER A 35 -10.11 19.60 1.73
C SER A 35 -8.79 20.39 1.71
N GLY A 36 -7.65 19.71 1.71
CA GLY A 36 -6.32 20.33 1.80
C GLY A 36 -5.23 19.57 1.07
N ARG A 37 -3.98 19.76 1.49
CA ARG A 37 -2.82 19.06 0.92
C ARG A 37 -2.59 17.74 1.64
N VAL A 38 -2.75 16.63 0.94
CA VAL A 38 -2.49 15.28 1.44
C VAL A 38 -1.37 14.64 0.64
N VAL A 39 -0.39 14.06 1.33
CA VAL A 39 0.73 13.36 0.71
C VAL A 39 0.70 11.91 1.17
N LEU A 40 0.61 10.97 0.22
CA LEU A 40 0.69 9.54 0.51
C LEU A 40 2.15 9.10 0.44
N ASP A 41 2.60 8.45 1.51
CA ASP A 41 3.96 7.99 1.69
C ASP A 41 4.07 6.47 1.48
N PRO A 42 5.14 5.99 0.81
CA PRO A 42 5.31 4.56 0.57
C PRO A 42 5.59 3.76 1.85
N LEU A 43 5.96 4.43 2.95
CA LEU A 43 6.13 3.83 4.29
C LEU A 43 4.81 3.31 4.87
N ASP A 44 3.69 3.94 4.52
CA ASP A 44 2.36 3.59 5.01
C ASP A 44 1.56 2.75 3.98
N SER A 45 2.24 2.32 2.92
CA SER A 45 1.73 1.42 1.89
C SER A 45 1.60 0.00 2.45
N PRO A 46 0.52 -0.75 2.15
CA PRO A 46 -0.52 -0.42 1.18
C PRO A 46 -1.70 0.39 1.76
N PHE A 47 -2.24 1.30 0.96
CA PHE A 47 -3.45 2.05 1.29
C PHE A 47 -4.69 1.36 0.69
N GLU A 48 -5.67 1.01 1.53
CA GLU A 48 -6.96 0.51 1.06
C GLU A 48 -7.97 1.65 0.94
N VAL A 49 -8.35 1.93 -0.30
CA VAL A 49 -9.36 2.93 -0.63
C VAL A 49 -10.75 2.28 -0.52
N ARG A 50 -11.35 2.45 0.66
CA ARG A 50 -12.66 1.89 1.03
C ARG A 50 -13.81 2.89 0.93
N LYS A 51 -13.52 4.14 0.60
CA LYS A 51 -14.50 5.21 0.37
C LYS A 51 -14.07 6.04 -0.82
N ASP A 52 -15.03 6.63 -1.52
CA ASP A 52 -14.73 7.54 -2.63
C ASP A 52 -13.79 8.65 -2.18
N VAL A 53 -12.75 8.89 -2.97
CA VAL A 53 -11.79 9.97 -2.73
C VAL A 53 -12.32 11.19 -3.46
N ILE A 54 -12.77 12.20 -2.72
CA ILE A 54 -13.29 13.44 -3.27
C ILE A 54 -12.29 14.55 -2.96
N ILE A 55 -11.55 15.00 -3.96
CA ILE A 55 -10.62 16.13 -3.82
C ILE A 55 -11.42 17.40 -4.02
N GLU A 56 -11.58 18.19 -2.96
CA GLU A 56 -12.29 19.46 -3.01
C GLU A 56 -11.50 20.52 -3.80
N GLY A 57 -12.16 21.63 -4.14
CA GLY A 57 -11.51 22.69 -4.91
C GLY A 57 -10.41 23.38 -4.13
N GLY A 58 -9.22 23.48 -4.73
CA GLY A 58 -8.01 23.99 -4.09
C GLY A 58 -7.26 22.97 -3.23
N ALA A 59 -7.76 21.74 -3.12
CA ALA A 59 -7.06 20.65 -2.44
C ALA A 59 -6.05 19.96 -3.37
N SER A 60 -5.03 19.33 -2.80
CA SER A 60 -3.95 18.67 -3.55
C SER A 60 -3.63 17.31 -2.95
N LEU A 61 -3.82 16.25 -3.72
CA LEU A 61 -3.44 14.89 -3.36
C LEU A 61 -2.15 14.50 -4.11
N ILE A 62 -1.08 14.24 -3.36
CA ILE A 62 0.23 13.88 -3.89
C ILE A 62 0.55 12.43 -3.52
N ILE A 63 0.61 11.56 -4.50
CA ILE A 63 0.96 10.15 -4.36
C ILE A 63 2.46 10.02 -4.66
N ARG A 64 3.26 9.65 -3.66
CA ARG A 64 4.70 9.43 -3.84
C ARG A 64 4.98 8.13 -4.63
N PRO A 65 6.15 8.03 -5.28
CA PRO A 65 6.53 6.81 -5.96
C PRO A 65 6.65 5.62 -5.00
N GLY A 66 6.15 4.46 -5.42
CA GLY A 66 6.15 3.24 -4.61
C GLY A 66 4.92 3.07 -3.69
N VAL A 67 3.98 4.02 -3.68
CA VAL A 67 2.71 3.88 -2.98
C VAL A 67 1.79 2.93 -3.73
N GLU A 68 1.26 1.93 -3.04
CA GLU A 68 0.24 1.01 -3.56
C GLU A 68 -1.15 1.44 -3.05
N LEU A 69 -2.05 1.77 -3.98
CA LEU A 69 -3.45 2.09 -3.70
C LEU A 69 -4.35 0.94 -4.15
N ARG A 70 -5.10 0.36 -3.22
CA ARG A 70 -6.05 -0.72 -3.48
C ARG A 70 -7.47 -0.21 -3.41
N PHE A 71 -8.15 -0.15 -4.55
CA PHE A 71 -9.54 0.32 -4.61
C PHE A 71 -10.50 -0.84 -4.37
N ALA A 72 -11.45 -0.65 -3.46
CA ALA A 72 -12.58 -1.56 -3.33
C ALA A 72 -13.50 -1.46 -4.57
N PRO A 73 -14.27 -2.50 -4.91
CA PRO A 73 -15.19 -2.47 -6.05
C PRO A 73 -16.22 -1.34 -5.92
N GLY A 74 -16.44 -0.60 -7.01
CA GLY A 74 -17.41 0.51 -7.04
C GLY A 74 -16.90 1.82 -6.46
N ILE A 75 -15.61 1.91 -6.10
CA ILE A 75 -15.00 3.12 -5.53
C ILE A 75 -14.15 3.83 -6.57
N GLY A 76 -14.30 5.15 -6.62
CA GLY A 76 -13.62 6.01 -7.56
C GLY A 76 -12.84 7.15 -6.91
N ILE A 77 -12.14 7.90 -7.76
CA ILE A 77 -11.54 9.19 -7.42
C ILE A 77 -12.32 10.27 -8.17
N SER A 78 -12.84 11.24 -7.44
CA SER A 78 -13.49 12.43 -7.99
C SER A 78 -12.66 13.66 -7.65
N VAL A 79 -12.32 14.46 -8.67
CA VAL A 79 -11.59 15.72 -8.50
C VAL A 79 -12.55 16.86 -8.79
N MET A 80 -12.80 17.71 -7.80
CA MET A 80 -13.63 18.90 -7.97
C MET A 80 -12.84 20.02 -8.69
N LYS A 81 -13.56 21.08 -9.09
CA LYS A 81 -12.97 22.23 -9.78
C LYS A 81 -11.79 22.81 -8.97
N ASP A 82 -10.66 23.04 -9.63
CA ASP A 82 -9.41 23.54 -9.01
C ASP A 82 -8.72 22.57 -8.03
N GLY A 83 -9.16 21.31 -7.96
CA GLY A 83 -8.43 20.24 -7.25
C GLY A 83 -7.28 19.69 -8.08
N ILE A 84 -6.21 19.21 -7.42
CA ILE A 84 -5.01 18.69 -8.06
C ILE A 84 -4.73 17.26 -7.58
N LEU A 85 -4.56 16.32 -8.51
CA LEU A 85 -4.08 14.97 -8.26
C LEU A 85 -2.70 14.79 -8.92
N GLU A 86 -1.66 14.65 -8.10
CA GLU A 86 -0.29 14.38 -8.56
C GLU A 86 0.11 12.95 -8.21
N ALA A 87 0.30 12.09 -9.22
CA ALA A 87 0.86 10.75 -9.03
C ALA A 87 2.30 10.71 -9.56
N LYS A 88 3.27 10.54 -8.65
CA LYS A 88 4.67 10.40 -9.03
C LYS A 88 4.98 8.93 -9.23
N VAL A 89 5.32 8.54 -10.46
CA VAL A 89 5.72 7.16 -10.78
C VAL A 89 7.24 7.09 -10.84
N SER A 90 7.83 6.11 -10.17
CA SER A 90 9.25 5.77 -10.30
C SER A 90 9.36 4.57 -11.24
N PHE A 91 9.65 4.83 -12.52
CA PHE A 91 9.98 3.78 -13.46
C PHE A 91 11.42 3.33 -13.17
N PHE A 92 11.59 2.19 -12.52
CA PHE A 92 12.90 1.58 -12.38
C PHE A 92 13.26 0.98 -13.75
N SER A 93 13.89 1.80 -14.59
CA SER A 93 14.46 1.34 -15.85
C SER A 93 15.59 0.37 -15.51
N PHE A 94 15.28 -0.93 -15.51
CA PHE A 94 16.32 -1.93 -15.69
C PHE A 94 16.85 -1.72 -17.11
N PRO A 95 18.13 -1.38 -17.30
CA PRO A 95 18.72 -1.45 -18.63
C PRO A 95 18.68 -2.93 -19.00
N PHE A 96 17.64 -3.33 -19.75
CA PHE A 96 17.65 -4.64 -20.38
C PHE A 96 18.82 -4.61 -21.36
N LEU A 97 19.91 -5.24 -20.95
CA LEU A 97 20.95 -5.71 -21.84
C LEU A 97 20.23 -6.70 -22.77
N VAL A 98 19.87 -6.19 -23.95
CA VAL A 98 19.38 -7.01 -25.04
C VAL A 98 20.57 -7.89 -25.44
N ILE A 99 20.60 -9.12 -24.90
CA ILE A 99 21.47 -10.16 -25.42
C ILE A 99 20.80 -10.62 -26.71
N PHE A 100 21.25 -10.07 -27.84
CA PHE A 100 21.04 -10.65 -29.16
C PHE A 100 21.92 -11.89 -29.32
#